data_AF-A0A3M1CRI3-F1
#
_entry.id   AF-A0A3M1CRI3-F1
#
_cell.length_a   1.000
_cell.length_b   1.000
_cell.length_c   1.000
_cell.angle_alpha   90.00
_cell.angle_beta   90.00
_cell.angle_gamma   90.00
#
_symmetry.space_group_name_H-M   'P 1'
#
loop_
_entity.id
_entity.type
_entity.pdbx_description
1 polymer ?
#
loop_
_entity_poly.entity_id
_entity_poly.type
_entity_poly.pdbx_seq_one_letter_code
_entity_poly.pdbx_strand_id
1 'polypeptide(L)'
;MQEITEMKAKLPKSETSNARELRPKREMTHQNTLVTVHKGDIIAPITVRWYMGRSTSANREYCSIWVRCSDGRSYSGHGWAGGYGYDKQSASLAEAIESAGIELTTDNGRSAYIAGAGDIRIRDALIAIARAAGYRGKLRIV
;
A
#
# COMPACT_ATOMS: atom_id res chain seq x y z
N MET A 1 10.92 24.31 2.49
CA MET A 1 10.23 23.50 1.47
C MET A 1 11.16 22.34 1.16
N GLN A 2 11.05 21.23 1.89
CA GLN A 2 11.95 20.08 1.71
C GLN A 2 11.58 19.40 0.40
N GLU A 3 12.57 19.21 -0.48
CA GLU A 3 12.44 18.35 -1.65
C GLU A 3 11.94 16.98 -1.18
N ILE A 4 10.74 16.62 -1.62
CA ILE A 4 10.21 15.26 -1.46
C ILE A 4 11.12 14.41 -2.34
N THR A 5 12.03 13.64 -1.75
CA THR A 5 12.75 12.59 -2.49
C THR A 5 11.70 11.72 -3.15
N GLU A 6 11.64 11.71 -4.49
CA GLU A 6 10.57 11.08 -5.22
C GLU A 6 10.71 9.56 -5.06
N MET A 7 9.69 8.93 -4.50
CA MET A 7 9.63 7.49 -4.36
C MET A 7 9.20 6.88 -5.71
N LYS A 8 9.85 5.79 -6.08
CA LYS A 8 9.55 4.99 -7.27
C LYS A 8 9.13 3.59 -6.83
N ALA A 9 8.26 2.98 -7.63
CA ALA A 9 7.84 1.60 -7.44
C ALA A 9 8.15 0.80 -8.70
N LYS A 10 8.49 -0.46 -8.51
CA LYS A 10 8.69 -1.44 -9.58
C LYS A 10 7.80 -2.63 -9.31
N LEU A 11 6.93 -2.92 -10.28
CA LEU A 11 6.03 -4.06 -10.24
C LEU A 11 6.76 -5.31 -10.77
N PRO A 12 6.52 -6.48 -10.17
CA PRO A 12 7.13 -7.72 -10.63
C PRO A 12 6.55 -8.16 -11.99
N LYS A 13 7.29 -9.00 -12.72
CA LYS A 13 6.84 -9.51 -14.02
C LYS A 13 5.63 -10.43 -13.89
N SER A 14 5.63 -11.31 -12.88
CA SER A 14 4.53 -12.20 -12.56
C SER A 14 3.53 -11.51 -11.63
N GLU A 15 2.25 -11.71 -11.89
CA GLU A 15 1.19 -11.29 -10.97
C GLU A 15 1.27 -12.06 -9.65
N THR A 16 0.98 -11.37 -8.56
CA THR A 16 0.90 -11.96 -7.22
C THR A 16 -0.50 -11.74 -6.70
N SER A 17 -1.13 -12.76 -6.11
CA SER A 17 -2.45 -12.58 -5.52
C SER A 17 -2.61 -13.34 -4.21
N ASN A 18 -2.26 -12.69 -3.10
CA ASN A 18 -2.33 -13.30 -1.76
C ASN A 18 -2.97 -12.41 -0.68
N ALA A 19 -3.48 -11.23 -1.05
CA ALA A 19 -4.17 -10.34 -0.12
C ALA A 19 -5.40 -11.01 0.51
N ARG A 20 -5.75 -10.60 1.73
CA ARG A 20 -6.80 -11.25 2.53
C ARG A 20 -7.91 -10.28 2.91
N GLU A 21 -9.15 -10.69 2.68
CA GLU A 21 -10.32 -10.03 3.25
C GLU A 21 -10.55 -10.57 4.67
N LEU A 22 -10.22 -9.76 5.68
CA LEU A 22 -10.22 -10.21 7.08
C LEU A 22 -11.45 -9.76 7.88
N ARG A 23 -12.37 -8.96 7.32
CA ARG A 23 -13.60 -8.50 8.02
C ARG A 23 -14.39 -9.61 8.75
N PRO A 24 -14.52 -10.83 8.23
CA PRO A 24 -15.24 -11.88 8.95
C PRO A 24 -14.59 -12.25 10.31
N LYS A 25 -13.26 -12.15 10.40
CA LYS A 25 -12.46 -12.62 11.56
C LYS A 25 -11.80 -11.50 12.36
N ARG A 26 -11.75 -10.28 11.80
CA ARG A 26 -11.05 -9.11 12.33
C ARG A 26 -11.90 -7.86 12.13
N GLU A 27 -11.61 -6.82 12.87
CA GLU A 27 -12.22 -5.52 12.68
C GLU A 27 -11.38 -4.70 11.70
N MET A 28 -12.02 -4.05 10.72
CA MET A 28 -11.31 -3.15 9.80
C MET A 28 -11.16 -1.79 10.48
N THR A 29 -9.93 -1.41 10.76
CA THR A 29 -9.60 -0.19 11.50
C THR A 29 -9.42 1.01 10.58
N HIS A 30 -8.90 0.78 9.38
CA HIS A 30 -8.61 1.84 8.43
C HIS A 30 -8.67 1.31 6.99
N GLN A 31 -8.98 2.20 6.04
CA GLN A 31 -8.94 1.91 4.61
C GLN A 31 -8.45 3.15 3.88
N ASN A 32 -7.47 2.96 3.00
CA ASN A 32 -7.06 3.96 2.03
C ASN A 32 -7.41 3.49 0.62
N THR A 33 -8.11 4.34 -0.12
CA THR A 33 -8.43 4.08 -1.52
C THR A 33 -7.77 5.14 -2.37
N LEU A 34 -6.84 4.75 -3.24
CA LEU A 34 -6.31 5.67 -4.24
C LEU A 34 -7.26 5.70 -5.42
N VAL A 35 -7.73 6.89 -5.74
CA VAL A 35 -8.65 7.20 -6.84
C VAL A 35 -7.96 8.08 -7.87
N THR A 36 -8.23 7.83 -9.14
CA THR A 36 -7.73 8.62 -10.28
C THR A 36 -8.75 8.65 -11.41
N VAL A 37 -8.58 9.57 -12.36
CA VAL A 37 -9.29 9.53 -13.64
C VAL A 37 -8.43 8.80 -14.66
N HIS A 38 -8.96 7.76 -15.28
CA HIS A 38 -8.29 7.03 -16.35
C HIS A 38 -9.25 6.85 -17.52
N LYS A 39 -8.86 7.36 -18.71
CA LYS A 39 -9.69 7.31 -19.93
C LYS A 39 -11.09 7.94 -19.77
N GLY A 40 -11.21 8.97 -18.92
CA GLY A 40 -12.46 9.67 -18.66
C GLY A 40 -13.25 9.14 -17.45
N ASP A 41 -12.93 7.94 -16.96
CA ASP A 41 -13.63 7.32 -15.84
C ASP A 41 -12.89 7.50 -14.51
N ILE A 42 -13.65 7.71 -13.44
CA ILE A 42 -13.11 7.67 -12.07
C ILE A 42 -12.96 6.21 -11.66
N ILE A 43 -11.73 5.82 -11.35
CA ILE A 43 -11.39 4.44 -10.95
C ILE A 43 -10.60 4.44 -9.64
N ALA A 44 -10.67 3.32 -8.93
CA ALA A 44 -9.92 3.05 -7.70
C ALA A 44 -8.85 1.97 -7.95
N PRO A 45 -7.68 2.33 -8.50
CA PRO A 45 -6.65 1.35 -8.85
C PRO A 45 -5.99 0.68 -7.64
N ILE A 46 -5.95 1.35 -6.49
CA ILE A 46 -5.32 0.80 -5.29
C ILE A 46 -6.30 0.88 -4.13
N THR A 47 -6.45 -0.22 -3.41
CA THR A 47 -7.15 -0.28 -2.13
C THR A 47 -6.23 -0.91 -1.11
N VAL A 48 -6.12 -0.28 0.05
CA VAL A 48 -5.42 -0.81 1.21
C VAL A 48 -6.39 -0.88 2.37
N ARG A 49 -6.40 -2.00 3.09
CA ARG A 49 -7.21 -2.18 4.30
C ARG A 49 -6.34 -2.65 5.45
N TRP A 50 -6.53 -2.01 6.59
CA TRP A 50 -5.95 -2.42 7.85
C TRP A 50 -7.00 -3.05 8.75
N TYR A 51 -6.55 -4.05 9.52
CA TYR A 51 -7.40 -4.80 10.42
C TYR A 51 -6.71 -5.06 11.76
N MET A 52 -7.50 -5.16 12.83
CA MET A 52 -7.02 -5.58 14.13
C MET A 52 -7.88 -6.70 14.73
N GLY A 53 -7.34 -7.40 15.72
CA GLY A 53 -8.13 -8.30 16.54
C GLY A 53 -9.18 -7.54 17.34
N ARG A 54 -10.34 -8.16 17.58
CA ARG A 54 -11.46 -7.56 18.35
C ARG A 54 -11.23 -7.53 19.87
N SER A 55 -10.14 -8.13 20.34
CA SER A 55 -9.77 -8.10 21.76
C SER A 55 -9.04 -6.80 22.07
N THR A 56 -9.26 -6.26 23.27
CA THR A 56 -8.51 -5.11 23.80
C THR A 56 -7.02 -5.39 23.97
N SER A 57 -6.63 -6.66 24.06
CA SER A 57 -5.23 -7.10 24.06
C SER A 57 -4.63 -7.31 22.67
N ALA A 58 -5.37 -7.05 21.60
CA ALA A 58 -4.86 -7.21 20.24
C ALA A 58 -3.78 -6.17 19.94
N ASN A 59 -2.55 -6.64 19.76
CA ASN A 59 -1.41 -5.78 19.47
C ASN A 59 -0.91 -5.89 18.02
N ARG A 60 -1.50 -6.78 17.22
CA ARG A 60 -1.18 -7.00 15.81
C ARG A 60 -2.14 -6.25 14.90
N GLU A 61 -1.57 -5.46 14.02
CA GLU A 61 -2.26 -4.84 12.89
C GLU A 61 -1.94 -5.62 11.62
N TYR A 62 -2.97 -6.01 10.89
CA TYR A 62 -2.88 -6.72 9.64
C TYR A 62 -3.18 -5.75 8.50
N CYS A 63 -2.51 -5.91 7.37
CA CYS A 63 -2.72 -5.08 6.20
C CYS A 63 -2.91 -5.94 4.96
N SER A 64 -3.76 -5.50 4.05
CA SER A 64 -3.88 -6.06 2.71
C SER A 64 -3.95 -4.96 1.68
N ILE A 65 -3.20 -5.13 0.59
CA ILE A 65 -3.16 -4.21 -0.54
C ILE A 65 -3.63 -4.94 -1.79
N TRP A 66 -4.46 -4.26 -2.59
CA TRP A 66 -4.85 -4.67 -3.93
C TRP A 66 -4.51 -3.57 -4.91
N VAL A 67 -3.78 -3.92 -5.97
CA VAL A 67 -3.34 -3.05 -7.05
C VAL A 67 -3.87 -3.62 -8.36
N ARG A 68 -4.62 -2.81 -9.10
CA ARG A 68 -5.01 -3.08 -10.49
C ARG A 68 -4.16 -2.20 -11.38
N CYS A 69 -3.68 -2.72 -12.51
CA CYS A 69 -2.88 -1.97 -13.47
C CYS A 69 -3.71 -1.58 -14.70
N SER A 70 -3.31 -0.48 -15.34
CA SER A 70 -3.97 0.03 -16.54
C SER A 70 -3.88 -0.92 -17.76
N ASP A 71 -2.94 -1.86 -17.74
CA ASP A 71 -2.73 -2.88 -18.76
C ASP A 71 -3.42 -4.22 -18.44
N GLY A 72 -4.23 -4.27 -17.37
CA GLY A 72 -5.01 -5.45 -16.98
C GLY A 72 -4.34 -6.36 -15.95
N ARG A 73 -3.04 -6.17 -15.66
CA ARG A 73 -2.35 -6.92 -14.59
C ARG A 73 -2.87 -6.52 -13.21
N SER A 74 -2.68 -7.40 -12.23
CA SER A 74 -3.06 -7.19 -10.86
C SER A 74 -2.04 -7.75 -9.88
N TYR A 75 -1.88 -7.06 -8.76
CA TYR A 75 -0.99 -7.45 -7.68
C TYR A 75 -1.71 -7.29 -6.36
N SER A 76 -1.62 -8.28 -5.48
CA SER A 76 -2.18 -8.17 -4.15
C SER A 76 -1.32 -8.89 -3.11
N GLY A 77 -1.19 -8.23 -1.97
CA GLY A 77 -0.26 -8.56 -0.91
C GLY A 77 -0.91 -8.52 0.47
N HIS A 78 -0.36 -9.26 1.43
CA HIS A 78 -0.76 -9.20 2.83
C HIS A 78 0.47 -9.10 3.74
N GLY A 79 0.34 -8.33 4.83
CA GLY A 79 1.39 -8.15 5.83
C GLY A 79 0.80 -7.90 7.23
N TRP A 80 1.65 -7.83 8.25
CA TRP A 80 1.24 -7.56 9.62
C TRP A 80 2.35 -6.92 10.46
N ALA A 81 1.99 -6.18 11.49
CA ALA A 81 2.94 -5.55 12.40
C ALA A 81 2.49 -5.75 13.84
N GLY A 82 3.43 -6.08 14.74
CA GLY A 82 3.19 -6.28 16.18
C GLY A 82 4.13 -5.44 17.06
N GLY A 83 4.08 -5.59 18.38
CA GLY A 83 4.97 -4.84 19.29
C GLY A 83 4.50 -3.41 19.58
N TYR A 84 5.41 -2.52 19.99
CA TYR A 84 5.12 -1.17 20.47
C TYR A 84 6.19 -0.15 20.01
N GLY A 85 5.84 1.14 20.00
CA GLY A 85 6.80 2.24 19.82
C GLY A 85 7.02 2.77 18.40
N TYR A 86 6.19 2.38 17.43
CA TYR A 86 6.29 2.82 16.03
C TYR A 86 4.93 2.77 15.32
N ASP A 87 4.87 3.35 14.11
CA ASP A 87 3.67 3.31 13.27
C ASP A 87 3.45 1.93 12.64
N LYS A 88 2.50 1.18 13.19
CA LYS A 88 2.17 -0.18 12.74
C LYS A 88 1.47 -0.20 11.39
N GLN A 89 0.80 0.89 11.01
CA GLN A 89 0.10 0.99 9.75
C GLN A 89 1.09 0.97 8.59
N SER A 90 2.10 1.82 8.63
CA SER A 90 3.12 1.85 7.58
C SER A 90 3.99 0.61 7.58
N ALA A 91 4.21 -0.03 8.73
CA ALA A 91 4.96 -1.27 8.83
C ALA A 91 4.22 -2.49 8.26
N SER A 92 2.95 -2.68 8.63
CA SER A 92 2.13 -3.77 8.08
C SER A 92 1.89 -3.57 6.59
N LEU A 93 1.79 -2.32 6.12
CA LEU A 93 1.75 -2.01 4.69
C LEU A 93 3.07 -2.33 3.99
N ALA A 94 4.22 -2.04 4.59
CA ALA A 94 5.52 -2.38 4.01
C ALA A 94 5.63 -3.89 3.72
N GLU A 95 5.28 -4.74 4.70
CA GLU A 95 5.26 -6.20 4.50
C GLU A 95 4.22 -6.61 3.45
N ALA A 96 3.06 -5.93 3.40
CA ALA A 96 2.05 -6.22 2.37
C ALA A 96 2.53 -5.86 0.95
N ILE A 97 3.25 -4.75 0.78
CA ILE A 97 3.85 -4.34 -0.50
C ILE A 97 4.93 -5.33 -0.94
N GLU A 98 5.82 -5.71 -0.02
CA GLU A 98 6.84 -6.72 -0.27
C GLU A 98 6.22 -8.08 -0.62
N SER A 99 5.17 -8.49 0.09
CA SER A 99 4.39 -9.71 -0.18
C SER A 99 3.71 -9.69 -1.55
N ALA A 100 3.34 -8.52 -2.07
CA ALA A 100 2.86 -8.36 -3.45
C ALA A 100 3.99 -8.45 -4.49
N GLY A 101 5.25 -8.48 -4.05
CA GLY A 101 6.46 -8.47 -4.89
C GLY A 101 6.82 -7.09 -5.44
N ILE A 102 6.30 -6.02 -4.85
CA ILE A 102 6.51 -4.64 -5.31
C ILE A 102 7.74 -4.07 -4.61
N GLU A 103 8.70 -3.59 -5.40
CA GLU A 103 9.92 -2.96 -4.87
C GLU A 103 9.72 -1.44 -4.81
N LEU A 104 10.02 -0.82 -3.67
CA LEU A 104 10.04 0.64 -3.51
C LEU A 104 11.48 1.14 -3.47
N THR A 105 11.77 2.19 -4.24
CA THR A 105 13.09 2.82 -4.29
C THR A 105 13.00 4.33 -4.19
N THR A 106 14.06 4.96 -3.70
CA THR A 106 14.27 6.40 -3.78
C THR A 106 14.85 6.77 -5.15
N ASP A 107 14.83 8.05 -5.51
CA ASP A 107 15.39 8.52 -6.79
C ASP A 107 16.83 8.10 -7.07
N ASN A 108 17.66 7.99 -6.03
CA ASN A 108 19.04 7.53 -6.13
C ASN A 108 19.18 5.99 -6.20
N GLY A 109 18.09 5.26 -6.42
CA GLY A 109 18.07 3.81 -6.61
C GLY A 109 18.23 2.98 -5.34
N ARG A 110 18.21 3.60 -4.15
CA ARG A 110 18.24 2.87 -2.87
C ARG A 110 16.86 2.36 -2.50
N SER A 111 16.80 1.32 -1.67
CA SER A 111 15.53 0.82 -1.14
C SER A 111 14.83 1.90 -0.32
N ALA A 112 13.55 2.14 -0.62
CA ALA A 112 12.71 3.10 0.09
C ALA A 112 11.82 2.37 1.11
N TYR A 113 12.34 2.26 2.33
CA TYR A 113 11.63 1.58 3.42
C TYR A 113 10.62 2.51 4.09
N ILE A 114 9.38 2.04 4.29
CA ILE A 114 8.29 2.86 4.86
C ILE A 114 7.82 2.39 6.24
N ALA A 115 8.34 1.28 6.78
CA ALA A 115 7.86 0.75 8.05
C ALA A 115 8.20 1.69 9.23
N GLY A 116 7.20 2.00 10.07
CA GLY A 116 7.33 2.92 11.19
C GLY A 116 7.45 4.41 10.80
N ALA A 117 7.38 4.76 9.52
CA ALA A 117 7.61 6.11 9.01
C ALA A 117 6.34 6.99 8.91
N GLY A 118 5.16 6.43 9.22
CA GLY A 118 3.90 7.18 9.29
C GLY A 118 3.23 7.47 7.94
N ASP A 119 2.13 8.22 8.01
CA ASP A 119 1.17 8.42 6.91
C ASP A 119 1.75 9.06 5.64
N ILE A 120 2.67 10.02 5.78
CA ILE A 120 3.28 10.69 4.62
C ILE A 120 3.98 9.68 3.71
N ARG A 121 4.69 8.71 4.31
CA ARG A 121 5.38 7.66 3.55
C ARG A 121 4.44 6.62 2.96
N ILE A 122 3.32 6.34 3.64
CA ILE A 122 2.23 5.53 3.06
C ILE A 122 1.72 6.20 1.79
N ARG A 123 1.43 7.51 1.86
CA ARG A 123 0.95 8.28 0.71
C ARG A 123 1.94 8.28 -0.46
N ASP A 124 3.21 8.54 -0.18
CA ASP A 124 4.27 8.52 -1.21
C ASP A 124 4.35 7.15 -1.89
N ALA A 125 4.28 6.06 -1.12
CA ALA A 125 4.30 4.70 -1.63
C ALA A 125 3.10 4.39 -2.53
N LEU A 126 1.88 4.74 -2.11
CA LEU A 126 0.67 4.50 -2.91
C LEU A 126 0.69 5.28 -4.22
N ILE A 127 1.18 6.54 -4.20
CA ILE A 127 1.38 7.34 -5.41
C ILE A 127 2.42 6.71 -6.33
N ALA A 128 3.55 6.25 -5.79
CA ALA A 128 4.61 5.59 -6.56
C ALA A 128 4.10 4.31 -7.23
N ILE A 129 3.35 3.49 -6.49
CA ILE A 129 2.73 2.25 -7.00
C ILE A 129 1.71 2.56 -8.10
N ALA A 130 0.86 3.58 -7.91
CA ALA A 130 -0.13 3.96 -8.93
C ALA A 130 0.55 4.40 -10.23
N ARG A 131 1.67 5.13 -10.13
CA ARG A 131 2.48 5.50 -11.31
C ARG A 131 3.10 4.27 -11.96
N ALA A 132 3.64 3.33 -11.19
CA ALA A 132 4.18 2.08 -11.73
C ALA A 132 3.11 1.21 -12.41
N ALA A 133 1.87 1.23 -11.90
CA ALA A 133 0.70 0.56 -12.45
C ALA A 133 0.15 1.21 -13.75
N GLY A 134 0.80 2.27 -14.22
CA GLY A 134 0.50 2.95 -15.48
C GLY A 134 -0.54 4.07 -15.36
N TYR A 135 -0.96 4.45 -14.15
CA TYR A 135 -1.83 5.60 -13.98
C TYR A 135 -1.04 6.91 -13.95
N ARG A 136 -1.64 7.96 -14.51
CA ARG A 136 -1.07 9.30 -14.62
C ARG A 136 -2.11 10.34 -14.22
N GLY A 137 -1.68 11.58 -14.07
CA GLY A 137 -2.55 12.69 -13.71
C GLY A 137 -2.76 12.84 -12.21
N LYS A 138 -3.94 13.33 -11.82
CA LYS A 138 -4.27 13.66 -10.43
C LYS A 138 -4.62 12.40 -9.65
N LEU A 139 -3.72 12.00 -8.76
CA LEU A 139 -3.89 10.89 -7.84
C LEU A 139 -4.36 11.42 -6.49
N ARG A 140 -5.41 10.82 -5.92
CA ARG A 140 -5.94 11.22 -4.60
C ARG A 140 -6.23 10.00 -3.75
N ILE A 141 -5.84 10.05 -2.49
CA ILE A 141 -6.19 9.04 -1.49
C ILE A 141 -7.42 9.54 -0.74
N VAL A 142 -8.39 8.66 -0.54
CA VAL A 142 -9.64 8.88 0.19
C VAL A 142 -9.92 7.75 1.15
#